data_AF-A0A959CAS1-F1
#
_entry.id   AF-A0A959CAS1-F1
#
_cell.length_a   1.000
_cell.length_b   1.000
_cell.length_c   1.000
_cell.angle_alpha   90.00
_cell.angle_beta   90.00
_cell.angle_gamma   90.00
#
_symmetry.space_group_name_H-M   'P 1'
#
loop_
_entity.id
_entity.type
_entity.pdbx_description
1 polymer ?
#
loop_
_entity_poly.entity_id
_entity_poly.type
_entity_poly.pdbx_seq_one_letter_code
_entity_poly.pdbx_strand_id
1 'polypeptide(L)' 'MQVIKRSGRREEVSFDKITARLRKLTYNLDTNYVNLIEVSKKVIMGLYDGVTTVELDNLAAETAATMA' A
#
# COMPACT_ATOMS: atom_id res chain seq x y z
N MET A 1 -14.45 -2.41 4.31
CA MET A 1 -13.38 -3.41 4.04
C MET A 1 -12.33 -3.19 5.10
N GLN A 2 -11.96 -4.23 5.83
CA GLN A 2 -11.09 -4.14 6.99
C GLN A 2 -9.75 -4.84 6.76
N VAL A 3 -8.68 -4.28 7.32
CA VAL A 3 -7.37 -4.92 7.41
C VAL A 3 -7.13 -5.48 8.79
N ILE A 4 -6.38 -6.58 8.87
CA ILE A 4 -5.93 -7.17 10.14
C ILE A 4 -4.51 -6.68 10.42
N LYS A 5 -4.33 -5.87 11.46
CA LYS A 5 -3.01 -5.41 11.92
C LYS A 5 -2.17 -6.59 12.41
N ARG A 6 -0.85 -6.42 12.47
CA ARG A 6 0.08 -7.39 13.11
C ARG A 6 -0.30 -7.72 14.56
N SER A 7 -1.01 -6.82 15.23
CA SER A 7 -1.54 -7.04 16.58
C SER A 7 -2.85 -7.85 16.63
N GLY A 8 -3.38 -8.30 15.49
CA GLY A 8 -4.69 -8.97 15.38
C GLY A 8 -5.91 -8.02 15.38
N ARG A 9 -5.72 -6.72 15.58
CA ARG A 9 -6.81 -5.74 15.56
C ARG A 9 -7.29 -5.48 14.14
N ARG A 10 -8.61 -5.31 13.98
CA ARG A 10 -9.23 -4.89 12.71
C ARG A 10 -9.29 -3.37 12.62
N GLU A 11 -9.09 -2.86 11.43
CA GLU A 11 -9.16 -1.43 11.14
C GLU A 11 -9.73 -1.23 9.73
N GLU A 12 -10.54 -0.19 9.52
CA GLU A 12 -10.99 0.16 8.16
C GLU A 12 -9.80 0.52 7.26
N VAL A 13 -9.90 0.10 6.00
CA VAL A 13 -8.94 0.49 4.97
C VAL A 13 -8.98 2.00 4.78
N SER A 14 -7.80 2.62 4.73
CA SER A 14 -7.65 4.06 4.54
C SER A 14 -6.60 4.32 3.48
N PHE A 15 -7.00 5.02 2.41
CA PHE A 15 -6.09 5.43 1.35
C PHE A 15 -4.97 6.32 1.89
N ASP A 16 -5.29 7.31 2.72
CA ASP A 16 -4.29 8.20 3.32
C ASP A 16 -3.25 7.45 4.14
N LYS A 17 -3.64 6.41 4.89
CA LYS A 17 -2.69 5.59 5.67
C LYS A 17 -1.77 4.77 4.76
N ILE A 18 -2.29 4.22 3.67
CA ILE A 18 -1.49 3.48 2.67
C ILE A 18 -0.52 4.44 1.99
N THR A 19 -1.02 5.55 1.44
CA THR A 19 -0.20 6.57 0.77
C THR A 19 0.84 7.17 1.69
N ALA A 20 0.53 7.45 2.97
CA ALA A 20 1.49 7.96 3.93
C ALA A 20 2.61 6.96 4.24
N ARG A 21 2.31 5.66 4.28
CA ARG A 21 3.31 4.60 4.46
C ARG A 21 4.24 4.53 3.25
N LEU A 22 3.68 4.46 2.05
CA LEU A 22 4.45 4.39 0.80
C LEU A 22 5.28 5.65 0.57
N ARG A 23 4.76 6.84 0.91
CA ARG A 23 5.48 8.12 0.80
C ARG A 23 6.81 8.09 1.54
N LYS A 24 6.85 7.46 2.73
CA LYS A 24 8.08 7.33 3.52
C LYS A 24 9.13 6.47 2.84
N LEU A 25 8.70 5.49 2.04
CA LEU A 25 9.58 4.58 1.30
C LEU A 25 10.09 5.20 0.00
N THR A 26 9.37 6.18 -0.54
CA THR A 26 9.76 6.89 -1.77
C THR A 26 10.52 8.19 -1.50
N TYR A 27 10.99 8.42 -0.27
CA TYR A 27 11.82 9.60 0.03
C TYR A 27 13.10 9.57 -0.80
N ASN A 28 13.45 10.72 -1.38
CA ASN A 28 14.60 10.92 -2.26
C ASN A 28 14.58 10.10 -3.58
N LEU A 29 13.45 9.51 -3.95
CA LEU A 29 13.28 8.95 -5.29
C LEU A 29 12.88 10.05 -6.28
N ASP A 30 13.28 9.89 -7.54
CA ASP A 30 12.92 10.84 -8.59
C ASP A 30 11.43 10.76 -8.91
N THR A 31 10.71 11.84 -8.61
CA THR A 31 9.26 11.95 -8.80
C THR A 31 8.84 12.05 -10.27
N ASN A 32 9.78 12.25 -11.20
CA ASN A 32 9.49 12.18 -12.63
C ASN A 32 9.24 10.74 -13.09
N TYR A 33 9.80 9.76 -12.38
CA TYR A 33 9.68 8.34 -12.69
C TYR A 33 8.80 7.59 -11.69
N VAL A 34 8.73 8.05 -10.44
CA VAL A 34 7.97 7.39 -9.37
C VAL A 34 6.65 8.10 -9.11
N ASN A 35 5.53 7.49 -9.54
CA ASN A 35 4.19 7.97 -9.22
C ASN A 35 3.57 7.21 -8.03
N LEU A 36 3.78 7.76 -6.84
CA LEU A 36 3.25 7.23 -5.57
C LEU A 36 1.73 7.03 -5.56
N ILE A 37 0.99 7.98 -6.15
CA ILE A 37 -0.48 7.96 -6.12
C ILE A 37 -0.99 6.79 -6.97
N GLU A 38 -0.36 6.56 -8.12
CA GLU A 38 -0.74 5.46 -9.01
C GLU A 38 -0.47 4.10 -8.38
N VAL A 39 0.69 3.92 -7.72
CA VAL A 39 0.98 2.70 -6.94
C VAL A 39 -0.08 2.51 -5.85
N SER A 40 -0.40 3.56 -5.08
CA SER A 40 -1.38 3.48 -3.99
C SER A 40 -2.77 3.05 -4.48
N LYS A 41 -3.22 3.57 -5.63
CA LYS A 41 -4.51 3.21 -6.24
C LYS A 41 -4.54 1.73 -6.61
N LYS A 42 -3.51 1.24 -7.29
CA LYS A 42 -3.41 -0.17 -7.71
C LYS A 42 -3.36 -1.11 -6.50
N VAL A 43 -2.66 -0.74 -5.44
CA VAL A 43 -2.65 -1.52 -4.19
C VAL A 43 -4.05 -1.65 -3.62
N ILE A 44 -4.83 -0.56 -3.52
CA ILE A 44 -6.21 -0.64 -3.03
C ILE A 44 -7.09 -1.55 -3.87
N MET A 45 -6.95 -1.50 -5.20
CA MET A 45 -7.74 -2.34 -6.11
C MET A 45 -7.48 -3.85 -5.91
N GLY A 46 -6.29 -4.23 -5.43
CA GLY A 46 -5.95 -5.61 -5.13
C GLY A 46 -6.31 -6.07 -3.71
N LEU A 47 -6.86 -5.20 -2.86
CA LEU A 47 -7.24 -5.58 -1.50
C LEU A 47 -8.55 -6.36 -1.45
N TYR A 48 -8.64 -7.24 -0.46
CA TYR A 48 -9.86 -7.96 -0.07
C TYR A 48 -10.12 -7.79 1.43
N ASP A 49 -11.35 -8.08 1.85
CA ASP A 49 -11.74 -7.96 3.27
C ASP A 49 -10.99 -8.97 4.15
N GLY A 50 -10.45 -8.49 5.27
CA GLY A 50 -9.68 -9.30 6.20
C GLY A 50 -8.21 -9.47 5.82
N VAL A 51 -7.71 -8.81 4.77
CA VAL A 51 -6.29 -8.82 4.40
C VAL A 51 -5.40 -8.39 5.58
N THR A 52 -4.33 -9.11 5.83
CA THR A 52 -3.39 -8.74 6.88
C THR A 52 -2.50 -7.58 6.43
N THR A 53 -2.03 -6.77 7.38
CA THR A 53 -1.05 -5.72 7.06
C THR A 53 0.29 -6.22 6.53
N VAL A 54 0.57 -7.53 6.65
CA VAL A 54 1.74 -8.16 6.02
C VAL A 54 1.46 -8.41 4.55
N GLU A 55 0.32 -9.01 4.21
CA GLU A 55 -0.11 -9.22 2.82
C GLU A 55 -0.27 -7.90 2.07
N LEU A 56 -0.80 -6.85 2.74
CA LEU A 56 -0.90 -5.51 2.16
C LEU A 56 0.48 -4.94 1.78
N ASP A 57 1.49 -5.10 2.64
CA ASP A 57 2.86 -4.65 2.34
C ASP A 57 3.46 -5.44 1.17
N ASN A 58 3.22 -6.76 1.10
CA ASN A 58 3.68 -7.60 0.00
C ASN A 58 3.03 -7.21 -1.33
N LEU A 59 1.70 -7.03 -1.33
CA LEU A 59 0.97 -6.55 -2.50
C LEU A 59 1.50 -5.19 -2.98
N ALA A 60 1.84 -4.29 -2.05
CA ALA A 60 2.43 -3.01 -2.41
C ALA A 60 3.81 -3.14 -3.07
N ALA A 61 4.66 -4.04 -2.56
CA ALA A 61 5.96 -4.31 -3.14
C ALA A 61 5.83 -4.95 -4.54
N GLU A 62 4.96 -5.95 -4.69
CA GLU A 62 4.67 -6.60 -5.98
C GLU A 62 4.11 -5.61 -6.99
N THR A 63 3.12 -4.80 -6.58
CA THR A 63 2.53 -3.76 -7.44
C THR A 63 3.59 -2.79 -7.92
N ALA A 64 4.44 -2.28 -7.03
CA ALA A 64 5.52 -1.38 -7.40
C ALA A 64 6.53 -2.04 -8.36
N ALA A 65 6.90 -3.30 -8.14
CA ALA A 65 7.83 -4.04 -9.00
C ALA A 65 7.29 -4.27 -10.42
N THR A 66 5.97 -4.45 -10.58
CA THR A 66 5.34 -4.62 -11.91
C THR A 66 5.22 -3.33 -12.72
N MET A 67 5.52 -2.18 -12.12
CA MET A 67 5.45 -0.86 -12.75
C MET A 67 6.82 -0.34 -13.23
N ALA A 68 7.85 -1.18 -13.18
CA ALA A 68 9.21 -0.89 -13.65
C ALA A 68 9.35 -0.98 -15.17
#